data_AF-A0A7W8FGQ2-F1
#
_entry.id   AF-A0A7W8FGQ2-F1
#
_cell.length_a   1.000
_cell.length_b   1.000
_cell.length_c   1.000
_cell.angle_alpha   90.00
_cell.angle_beta   90.00
_cell.angle_gamma   90.00
#
_symmetry.space_group_name_H-M   'P 1'
#
loop_
_entity.id
_entity.type
_entity.pdbx_description
1 polymer ?
#
loop_
_entity_poly.entity_id
_entity_poly.type
_entity_poly.pdbx_seq_one_letter_code
_entity_poly.pdbx_strand_id
1 'polypeptide(L)'
;MSFKDFLKQQQSGLEAMANTGVIGLHLVSGPAVGFAIGYGIDYWLHTSPWGKLIFLFIGIAAGFLNVYRDTKALLRKIDRQDSLRKGLAQQPESPPPPSGEQGKTENRGRQEEHDTQP
;
A
#
# COMPACT_ATOMS: atom_id res chain seq x y z
N MET A 1 0.87 -36.92 11.96
CA MET A 1 0.29 -35.73 11.29
C MET A 1 -1.12 -36.09 10.87
N SER A 2 -2.10 -35.30 11.29
CA SER A 2 -3.51 -35.55 11.01
C SER A 2 -3.80 -35.12 9.56
N PHE A 3 -4.64 -35.87 8.83
CA PHE A 3 -5.08 -35.51 7.48
C PHE A 3 -5.72 -34.10 7.41
N LYS A 4 -6.25 -33.63 8.54
CA LYS A 4 -6.77 -32.27 8.71
C LYS A 4 -5.67 -31.19 8.65
N ASP A 5 -4.43 -31.52 9.02
CA ASP A 5 -3.27 -30.60 8.95
C ASP A 5 -2.81 -30.43 7.49
N PHE A 6 -2.89 -31.49 6.68
CA PHE A 6 -2.59 -31.47 5.25
C PHE A 6 -3.59 -30.61 4.45
N LEU A 7 -4.90 -30.71 4.76
CA LEU A 7 -5.93 -29.88 4.14
C LEU A 7 -5.83 -28.39 4.54
N LYS A 8 -5.49 -28.10 5.80
CA LYS A 8 -5.24 -26.72 6.26
C LYS A 8 -4.01 -26.09 5.59
N GLN A 9 -2.96 -26.86 5.33
CA GLN A 9 -1.77 -26.42 4.58
C GLN A 9 -2.09 -26.09 3.11
N GLN A 10 -3.05 -26.79 2.50
CA GLN A 10 -3.54 -26.48 1.15
C GLN A 10 -4.39 -25.21 1.12
N GLN A 11 -5.20 -24.93 2.15
CA GLN A 11 -6.02 -23.71 2.19
C GLN A 11 -5.18 -22.42 2.21
N SER A 12 -4.09 -22.39 2.99
CA SER A 12 -3.19 -21.24 3.01
C SER A 12 -2.41 -21.07 1.70
N GLY A 13 -2.02 -22.17 1.05
CA GLY A 13 -1.47 -22.15 -0.31
C GLY A 13 -2.50 -21.69 -1.36
N LEU A 14 -3.76 -22.09 -1.21
CA LEU A 14 -4.84 -21.78 -2.15
C LEU A 14 -5.26 -20.31 -2.07
N GLU A 15 -5.28 -19.71 -0.88
CA GLU A 15 -5.56 -18.27 -0.71
C GLU A 15 -4.50 -17.39 -1.38
N ALA A 16 -3.21 -17.74 -1.23
CA ALA A 16 -2.12 -17.05 -1.92
C ALA A 16 -2.24 -17.19 -3.45
N MET A 17 -2.53 -18.41 -3.92
CA MET A 17 -2.73 -18.69 -5.35
C MET A 17 -3.97 -17.98 -5.92
N ALA A 18 -5.05 -17.91 -5.16
CA ALA A 18 -6.27 -17.21 -5.56
C ALA A 18 -6.03 -15.71 -5.70
N ASN A 19 -5.36 -15.09 -4.72
CA ASN A 19 -5.07 -13.67 -4.77
C ASN A 19 -4.13 -13.31 -5.95
N THR A 20 -3.09 -14.10 -6.19
CA THR A 20 -2.21 -13.91 -7.35
C THR A 20 -2.93 -14.17 -8.67
N GLY A 21 -3.80 -15.18 -8.72
CA GLY A 21 -4.60 -15.50 -9.91
C GLY A 21 -5.56 -14.38 -10.30
N VAL A 22 -6.19 -13.73 -9.33
CA VAL A 22 -7.09 -12.58 -9.54
C VAL A 22 -6.34 -11.43 -10.21
N ILE A 23 -5.11 -11.13 -9.79
CA ILE A 23 -4.27 -10.07 -10.39
C ILE A 23 -4.00 -10.36 -11.88
N GLY A 24 -3.71 -11.63 -12.22
CA GLY A 24 -3.60 -12.06 -13.62
C GLY A 24 -4.91 -11.90 -14.40
N LEU A 25 -6.04 -12.19 -13.75
CA LEU A 25 -7.37 -12.04 -14.33
C LEU A 25 -7.71 -10.58 -14.63
N HIS A 26 -7.32 -9.63 -13.77
CA HIS A 26 -7.48 -8.19 -14.02
C HIS A 26 -6.79 -7.78 -15.32
N LEU A 27 -5.57 -8.27 -15.57
CA LEU A 27 -4.81 -7.98 -16.79
C LEU A 27 -5.48 -8.58 -18.04
N VAL A 28 -6.01 -9.80 -17.94
CA VAL A 28 -6.58 -10.55 -19.06
C VAL A 28 -8.04 -10.16 -19.36
N SER A 29 -8.77 -9.66 -18.36
CA SER A 29 -10.21 -9.33 -18.49
C SER A 29 -10.51 -8.29 -19.56
N GLY A 30 -9.69 -7.24 -19.69
CA GLY A 30 -9.90 -6.17 -20.69
C GLY A 30 -9.83 -6.68 -22.13
N PRO A 31 -8.72 -7.32 -22.54
CA PRO A 31 -8.60 -7.95 -23.85
C PRO A 31 -9.64 -9.05 -24.10
N ALA A 32 -9.94 -9.88 -23.09
CA ALA A 32 -10.94 -10.95 -23.21
C ALA A 32 -12.34 -10.41 -23.52
N VAL A 33 -12.78 -9.36 -22.83
CA VAL A 33 -14.08 -8.72 -23.07
C VAL A 33 -14.10 -8.04 -24.44
N GLY A 34 -13.03 -7.32 -24.82
CA GLY A 34 -12.94 -6.68 -26.14
C GLY A 34 -13.00 -7.69 -27.29
N PHE A 35 -12.31 -8.82 -27.16
CA PHE A 35 -12.34 -9.92 -28.13
C PHE A 35 -13.71 -10.60 -28.20
N ALA A 36 -14.36 -10.85 -27.06
CA ALA A 36 -15.69 -11.46 -27.01
C ALA A 36 -16.74 -10.58 -27.71
N ILE A 37 -16.72 -9.27 -27.47
CA ILE A 37 -17.60 -8.30 -28.14
C ILE A 37 -17.27 -8.22 -29.63
N GLY A 38 -15.99 -8.11 -29.99
CA GLY A 38 -15.54 -8.08 -31.39
C GLY A 38 -15.96 -9.33 -32.17
N TYR A 39 -15.90 -10.51 -31.54
CA TYR A 39 -16.34 -11.76 -32.16
C TYR A 39 -17.86 -11.79 -32.42
N GLY A 40 -18.68 -11.33 -31.46
CA GLY A 40 -20.13 -11.28 -31.62
C GLY A 40 -20.58 -10.33 -32.74
N ILE A 41 -19.93 -9.17 -32.86
CA ILE A 41 -20.21 -8.18 -33.91
C ILE A 41 -19.83 -8.73 -35.28
N ASP A 42 -18.65 -9.36 -35.40
CA ASP A 42 -18.17 -9.94 -36.66
C ASP A 42 -19.07 -11.11 -37.13
N TYR A 43 -19.63 -11.88 -36.18
CA TYR A 43 -20.59 -12.94 -36.46
C TYR A 43 -21.94 -12.40 -36.97
N TRP A 44 -22.36 -11.22 -36.49
CA TRP A 44 -23.63 -10.62 -36.90
C TRP A 44 -23.56 -9.83 -38.20
N LEU A 45 -22.43 -9.15 -38.46
CA LEU A 45 -22.24 -8.32 -39.66
C LEU A 45 -21.66 -9.08 -40.86
N HIS A 46 -21.19 -10.33 -40.70
CA HIS A 46 -20.57 -11.14 -41.76
C HIS A 46 -19.38 -10.46 -42.49
N THR A 47 -18.95 -9.29 -42.00
CA THR A 47 -17.71 -8.62 -42.37
C THR A 47 -16.56 -9.42 -41.78
N SER A 48 -15.96 -10.28 -42.61
CA SER A 48 -14.66 -10.93 -42.37
C SER A 48 -13.67 -9.98 -41.69
N PRO A 49 -12.63 -10.45 -40.97
CA PRO A 49 -12.32 -10.25 -39.53
C PRO A 49 -12.03 -8.81 -39.04
N TRP A 50 -12.51 -7.78 -39.74
CA TRP A 50 -12.25 -6.37 -39.46
C TRP A 50 -12.84 -5.91 -38.12
N GLY A 51 -14.02 -6.42 -37.75
CA GLY A 51 -14.66 -6.10 -36.47
C GLY A 51 -13.84 -6.62 -35.30
N LYS A 52 -13.38 -7.88 -35.39
CA LYS A 52 -12.46 -8.48 -34.41
C LYS A 52 -11.15 -7.71 -34.27
N LEU A 53 -10.57 -7.22 -35.37
CA LEU A 53 -9.28 -6.52 -35.34
C LEU A 53 -9.36 -5.17 -34.64
N ILE A 54 -10.37 -4.34 -34.97
CA ILE A 54 -10.55 -3.03 -34.33
C ILE A 54 -10.88 -3.20 -32.84
N PHE A 55 -11.79 -4.13 -32.50
CA PHE A 55 -12.14 -4.40 -31.11
C PHE A 55 -11.01 -5.05 -30.31
N LEU A 56 -10.10 -5.78 -30.95
CA LEU A 56 -8.89 -6.29 -30.32
C LEU A 56 -7.97 -5.15 -29.91
N PHE A 57 -7.70 -4.18 -30.80
CA PHE A 57 -6.89 -3.00 -30.46
C PHE A 57 -7.54 -2.15 -29.36
N ILE A 58 -8.86 -1.96 -29.43
CA ILE A 58 -9.62 -1.26 -28.38
C ILE A 58 -9.57 -2.04 -27.06
N GLY A 59 -9.70 -3.36 -27.08
CA GLY A 59 -9.61 -4.22 -25.89
C GLY A 59 -8.22 -4.18 -25.25
N ILE A 60 -7.16 -4.17 -26.07
CA ILE A 60 -5.78 -3.99 -25.62
C ILE A 60 -5.60 -2.60 -24.98
N ALA A 61 -6.07 -1.53 -25.63
CA ALA A 61 -6.01 -0.17 -25.11
C ALA A 61 -6.80 -0.03 -23.79
N ALA A 62 -7.98 -0.64 -23.70
CA ALA A 62 -8.78 -0.67 -22.48
C ALA A 62 -8.08 -1.44 -21.35
N GLY A 63 -7.42 -2.56 -21.66
CA GLY A 63 -6.59 -3.31 -20.71
C GLY A 63 -5.47 -2.44 -20.12
N PHE A 64 -4.70 -1.76 -20.97
CA PHE A 64 -3.65 -0.83 -20.53
C PHE A 64 -4.20 0.32 -19.69
N LEU A 65 -5.35 0.89 -20.07
CA LEU A 65 -5.98 1.98 -19.33
C LEU A 65 -6.46 1.53 -17.93
N ASN A 66 -6.94 0.29 -17.79
CA ASN A 66 -7.36 -0.25 -16.50
C ASN A 66 -6.15 -0.44 -15.57
N VAL A 67 -5.06 -1.03 -16.07
CA VAL A 67 -3.79 -1.18 -15.32
C VAL A 67 -3.20 0.17 -14.93
N TYR A 68 -3.21 1.14 -15.84
CA TYR A 68 -2.72 2.49 -15.57
C TYR A 68 -3.54 3.15 -14.44
N ARG A 69 -4.86 2.99 -14.46
CA ARG A 69 -5.75 3.52 -13.42
C ARG A 69 -5.53 2.83 -12.08
N ASP A 70 -5.36 1.52 -12.06
CA ASP A 70 -5.09 0.75 -10.84
C ASP A 70 -3.74 1.12 -10.22
N THR A 71 -2.69 1.21 -11.05
CA THR A 71 -1.35 1.65 -10.62
C THR A 71 -1.39 3.06 -10.04
N LYS A 72 -2.08 4.00 -10.71
CA LYS A 72 -2.22 5.39 -10.23
C LYS A 72 -3.07 5.49 -8.97
N ALA A 73 -4.03 4.59 -8.78
CA ALA A 73 -4.81 4.51 -7.54
C ALA A 73 -3.96 3.95 -6.39
N LEU A 74 -3.11 2.96 -6.67
CA LEU A 74 -2.19 2.37 -5.70
C LEU A 74 -1.13 3.38 -5.24
N LEU A 75 -0.48 4.08 -6.17
CA LEU A 75 0.51 5.13 -5.86
C LEU A 75 -0.07 6.20 -4.92
N ARG A 76 -1.28 6.69 -5.21
CA ARG A 76 -2.00 7.66 -4.36
C ARG A 76 -2.37 7.15 -2.97
N LYS A 77 -2.42 5.84 -2.75
CA LYS A 77 -2.64 5.24 -1.43
C LYS A 77 -1.33 5.15 -0.65
N ILE A 78 -0.22 4.80 -1.33
CA ILE A 78 1.12 4.73 -0.73
C ILE A 78 1.54 6.11 -0.21
N ASP A 79 1.43 7.16 -1.03
CA ASP A 79 1.79 8.53 -0.63
C ASP A 79 0.98 9.04 0.59
N ARG A 80 -0.29 8.63 0.69
CA ARG A 80 -1.15 8.97 1.82
C ARG A 80 -0.79 8.21 3.09
N GLN A 81 -0.40 6.95 3.00
CA GLN A 81 0.09 6.22 4.16
C GLN A 81 1.42 6.80 4.65
N ASP A 82 2.30 7.22 3.75
CA ASP A 82 3.57 7.82 4.13
C ASP A 82 3.40 9.16 4.82
N SER A 83 2.47 10.01 4.38
CA SER A 83 2.18 11.27 5.06
C SER A 83 1.52 11.07 6.43
N LEU A 84 0.63 10.08 6.57
CA LEU A 84 0.04 9.70 7.85
C LEU A 84 1.08 9.10 8.80
N ARG A 85 1.96 8.23 8.32
CA ARG A 85 3.02 7.59 9.12
C ARG A 85 4.07 8.62 9.58
N LYS A 86 4.42 9.57 8.71
CA LYS A 86 5.26 10.73 9.06
C LYS A 86 4.56 11.66 10.06
N GLY A 87 3.25 11.87 9.93
CA GLY A 87 2.45 12.65 10.86
C GLY A 87 2.30 12.00 12.25
N LEU A 88 2.19 10.67 12.33
CA LEU A 88 2.16 9.93 13.60
C LEU A 88 3.55 9.85 14.26
N ALA A 89 4.63 9.81 13.48
CA ALA A 89 6.01 9.87 13.98
C ALA A 89 6.43 11.29 14.43
N GLN A 90 5.61 12.30 14.14
CA GLN A 90 5.75 13.70 14.58
C GLN A 90 4.71 14.06 15.65
N GLN A 91 4.36 13.13 16.56
CA GLN A 91 3.96 13.63 17.88
C GLN A 91 5.13 14.48 18.39
N PRO A 92 4.93 15.77 18.68
CA PRO A 92 6.00 16.62 19.13
C PRO A 92 6.43 16.07 20.48
N GLU A 93 7.57 15.37 20.50
CA GLU A 93 8.48 15.43 21.64
C GLU A 93 8.47 16.90 22.07
N SER A 94 7.86 17.15 23.23
CA SER A 94 7.73 18.48 23.85
C SER A 94 9.03 19.25 23.64
N PRO A 95 8.97 20.55 23.25
CA PRO A 95 10.17 21.33 22.97
C PRO A 95 11.16 21.11 24.12
N PRO A 96 12.47 20.88 23.84
CA PRO A 96 13.45 20.62 24.88
C PRO A 96 13.31 21.73 25.92
N PRO A 97 13.25 21.38 27.23
CA PRO A 97 13.04 22.37 28.27
C PRO A 97 14.06 23.49 28.07
N PRO A 98 13.64 24.77 28.17
CA PRO A 98 14.55 25.88 27.96
C PRO A 98 15.76 25.68 28.86
N SER A 99 16.92 25.49 28.24
CA SER A 99 18.22 25.50 28.89
C SER A 99 18.49 26.93 29.35
N GLY A 100 17.90 27.30 30.47
CA GLY A 100 17.96 28.63 31.06
C GLY A 100 17.51 28.57 32.51
N GLU A 101 18.46 28.77 33.41
CA GLU A 101 18.29 29.10 34.82
C GLU A 101 17.57 28.09 35.72
N GLN A 102 18.34 27.16 36.29
CA GLN A 102 18.14 26.71 37.68
C GLN A 102 19.36 25.88 38.11
N GLY A 103 20.11 26.37 39.12
CA GLY A 103 21.14 25.56 39.78
C GLY A 103 22.44 26.24 40.21
N LYS A 104 22.48 27.56 40.39
CA LYS A 104 23.63 28.22 41.05
C LYS A 104 23.19 29.15 42.18
N THR A 105 22.48 28.62 43.18
CA THR A 105 22.21 29.39 44.41
C THR A 105 21.83 28.55 45.63
N GLU A 106 22.23 27.28 45.72
CA GLU A 106 21.90 26.49 46.92
C GLU A 106 22.97 25.47 47.30
N ASN A 107 24.21 25.93 47.51
CA ASN A 107 25.16 25.16 48.33
C ASN A 107 26.31 26.03 48.87
N ARG A 108 25.98 27.19 49.45
CA ARG A 108 26.96 28.04 50.16
C ARG A 108 26.42 28.51 51.51
N GLY A 109 25.76 27.62 52.23
CA GLY A 109 25.17 27.92 53.54
C GLY A 109 25.17 26.74 54.51
N ARG A 110 25.90 25.66 54.25
CA ARG A 110 25.89 24.46 55.10
C ARG A 110 27.26 23.81 55.27
N GLN A 111 28.33 24.61 55.39
CA GLN A 111 29.63 24.00 55.65
C GLN A 111 30.62 24.75 56.56
N GLU A 112 30.23 25.83 57.23
CA GLU A 112 31.15 26.50 58.18
C GLU A 112 30.46 26.96 59.47
N GLU A 113 29.66 26.07 60.08
CA GLU A 113 29.20 26.23 61.48
C GLU A 113 29.40 24.94 62.30
N HIS A 114 30.58 24.33 62.16
CA HIS A 114 31.04 23.29 63.08
C HIS A 114 32.56 23.35 63.28
N ASP A 115 33.06 24.51 63.69
CA ASP A 115 34.28 24.62 64.51
C ASP A 115 34.14 25.81 65.45
N THR A 116 33.54 25.53 66.61
CA THR A 116 33.62 26.38 67.79
C THR A 116 34.98 26.24 68.46
N GLN A 117 35.72 27.35 68.42
CA GLN A 117 36.48 28.00 69.51
C GLN A 117 37.84 27.41 69.99
N PRO A 118 38.83 28.28 70.30
CA PRO A 118 39.91 27.99 71.25
C PRO A 118 39.43 28.03 72.71
#